data_AF-A0A0B5ICA2-F1
#
_entry.id   AF-A0A0B5ICA2-F1
#
_cell.length_a   1.000
_cell.length_b   1.000
_cell.length_c   1.000
_cell.angle_alpha   90.00
_cell.angle_beta   90.00
_cell.angle_gamma   90.00
#
_symmetry.space_group_name_H-M   'P 1'
#
loop_
_entity.id
_entity.type
_entity.pdbx_description
1 polymer ?
#
loop_
_entity_poly.entity_id
_entity_poly.type
_entity_poly.pdbx_seq_one_letter_code
_entity_poly.pdbx_strand_id
1 'polypeptide(L)'
;MGAAAKSGADAYGMSVRQTRMDAYQEFAKAARLAVSQIQDAANSVGMYSSSIGEDERRGEIPSLQDLLTRLDPLGDAAIRVRLAGPKVVAEEAYAVLETCSDALGNLESYIGLVRSSPFMSVDSEDLTIITEGPLIRYREVAATIGSASNTVAKFLDVARDHLDDWNGSPA
;
A
#
# COMPACT_ATOMS: atom_id res chain seq x y z
N MET A 1 48.17 -14.46 3.14
CA MET A 1 47.04 -13.84 3.88
C MET A 1 45.83 -13.46 2.98
N GLY A 2 45.74 -13.89 1.70
CA GLY A 2 44.71 -13.40 0.77
C GLY A 2 43.41 -14.22 0.68
N ALA A 3 43.44 -15.53 0.90
CA ALA A 3 42.26 -16.40 0.68
C ALA A 3 41.21 -16.33 1.81
N ALA A 4 41.65 -16.26 3.07
CA ALA A 4 40.75 -16.17 4.23
C ALA A 4 40.08 -14.78 4.36
N ALA A 5 40.78 -13.71 3.96
CA ALA A 5 40.22 -12.36 3.91
C ALA A 5 39.15 -12.25 2.81
N LYS A 6 39.40 -12.87 1.64
CA LYS A 6 38.43 -12.95 0.55
C LYS A 6 37.21 -13.80 0.92
N SER A 7 37.40 -14.98 1.53
CA SER A 7 36.27 -15.83 1.95
C SER A 7 35.41 -15.19 3.05
N GLY A 8 36.01 -14.41 3.96
CA GLY A 8 35.28 -13.65 4.98
C GLY A 8 34.47 -12.50 4.39
N ALA A 9 35.03 -11.77 3.42
CA ALA A 9 34.33 -10.69 2.72
C ALA A 9 33.16 -11.22 1.86
N ASP A 10 33.36 -12.36 1.17
CA ASP A 10 32.33 -13.01 0.36
C ASP A 10 31.18 -13.52 1.25
N ALA A 11 31.48 -14.14 2.40
CA ALA A 11 30.46 -14.59 3.35
C ALA A 11 29.67 -13.43 3.98
N TYR A 12 30.33 -12.32 4.29
CA TYR A 12 29.68 -11.11 4.79
C TYR A 12 28.79 -10.44 3.72
N GLY A 13 29.26 -10.38 2.46
CA GLY A 13 28.45 -9.87 1.35
C GLY A 13 27.18 -10.69 1.13
N MET A 14 27.29 -12.02 1.23
CA MET A 14 26.14 -12.93 1.10
C MET A 14 25.11 -12.76 2.23
N SER A 15 25.55 -12.56 3.49
CA SER A 15 24.62 -12.37 4.60
C SER A 15 23.87 -11.04 4.49
N VAL A 16 24.56 -9.95 4.13
CA VAL A 16 23.94 -8.63 3.90
C VAL A 16 22.94 -8.67 2.74
N ARG A 17 23.29 -9.36 1.64
CA ARG A 17 22.38 -9.56 0.50
C ARG A 17 21.12 -10.31 0.90
N GLN A 18 21.26 -11.39 1.68
CA GLN A 18 20.13 -12.17 2.16
C GLN A 18 19.22 -11.32 3.06
N THR A 19 19.78 -10.59 4.04
CA THR A 19 19.00 -9.73 4.93
C THR A 19 18.21 -8.65 4.17
N ARG A 20 18.80 -8.05 3.14
CA ARG A 20 18.10 -7.08 2.27
C ARG A 20 16.98 -7.74 1.49
N MET A 21 17.26 -8.87 0.86
CA MET A 21 16.27 -9.60 0.07
C MET A 21 15.07 -9.97 0.93
N ASP A 22 15.30 -10.48 2.15
CA ASP A 22 14.26 -10.82 3.11
C ASP A 22 13.43 -9.59 3.49
N ALA A 23 14.08 -8.47 3.82
CA ALA A 23 13.39 -7.22 4.17
C ALA A 23 12.54 -6.68 3.00
N TYR A 24 13.07 -6.71 1.78
CA TYR A 24 12.36 -6.20 0.60
C TYR A 24 11.17 -7.09 0.23
N GLN A 25 11.32 -8.41 0.33
CA GLN A 25 10.23 -9.36 0.08
C GLN A 25 9.13 -9.25 1.14
N GLU A 26 9.51 -9.13 2.42
CA GLU A 26 8.57 -8.92 3.51
C GLU A 26 7.76 -7.63 3.31
N PHE A 27 8.44 -6.54 2.97
CA PHE A 27 7.79 -5.26 2.68
C PHE A 27 6.88 -5.34 1.47
N ALA A 28 7.33 -5.90 0.35
CA ALA A 28 6.51 -6.03 -0.85
C ALA A 28 5.26 -6.88 -0.60
N LYS A 29 5.38 -7.95 0.20
CA LYS A 29 4.24 -8.78 0.61
C LYS A 29 3.25 -7.98 1.46
N ALA A 30 3.75 -7.25 2.47
CA ALA A 30 2.91 -6.40 3.30
C ALA A 30 2.21 -5.31 2.49
N ALA A 31 2.92 -4.68 1.55
CA ALA A 31 2.39 -3.59 0.72
C ALA A 31 1.30 -4.07 -0.24
N ARG A 32 1.51 -5.22 -0.89
CA ARG A 32 0.48 -5.83 -1.74
C ARG A 32 -0.75 -6.25 -0.95
N LEU A 33 -0.55 -6.81 0.25
CA LEU A 33 -1.65 -7.17 1.14
C LEU A 33 -2.43 -5.93 1.57
N ALA A 34 -1.74 -4.86 1.95
CA ALA A 34 -2.33 -3.57 2.29
C ALA A 34 -3.22 -3.02 1.16
N VAL A 35 -2.66 -2.91 -0.05
CA VAL A 35 -3.39 -2.44 -1.23
C VAL A 35 -4.61 -3.32 -1.52
N SER A 36 -4.46 -4.65 -1.45
CA SER A 36 -5.57 -5.59 -1.64
C SER A 36 -6.68 -5.37 -0.62
N GLN A 37 -6.33 -5.22 0.66
CA GLN A 37 -7.31 -5.01 1.73
C GLN A 37 -8.04 -3.67 1.59
N ILE A 38 -7.34 -2.60 1.19
CA ILE A 38 -7.96 -1.31 0.89
C ILE A 38 -8.91 -1.44 -0.30
N GLN A 39 -8.52 -2.17 -1.35
CA GLN A 39 -9.38 -2.43 -2.52
C GLN A 39 -10.62 -3.23 -2.15
N ASP A 40 -10.48 -4.30 -1.38
CA ASP A 40 -11.60 -5.13 -0.95
C ASP A 40 -12.59 -4.32 -0.10
N ALA A 41 -12.06 -3.46 0.79
CA ALA A 41 -12.88 -2.55 1.57
C ALA A 41 -13.60 -1.53 0.70
N ALA A 42 -12.90 -0.89 -0.26
CA ALA A 42 -13.51 0.05 -1.19
C ALA A 42 -14.62 -0.61 -2.02
N ASN A 43 -14.40 -1.83 -2.53
CA ASN A 43 -15.39 -2.63 -3.24
C ASN A 43 -16.62 -2.89 -2.36
N SER A 44 -16.42 -3.28 -1.10
CA SER A 44 -17.50 -3.54 -0.14
C SER A 44 -18.35 -2.29 0.09
N VAL A 45 -17.71 -1.12 0.27
CA VAL A 45 -18.41 0.16 0.47
C VAL A 45 -19.17 0.58 -0.80
N GLY A 46 -18.56 0.39 -1.98
CA GLY A 46 -19.21 0.65 -3.27
C GLY A 46 -20.46 -0.22 -3.48
N MET A 47 -20.35 -1.51 -3.19
CA MET A 47 -21.48 -2.44 -3.23
C MET A 47 -22.57 -2.03 -2.24
N TYR A 48 -22.22 -1.66 -1.01
CA TYR A 48 -23.16 -1.12 -0.02
C TYR A 48 -23.89 0.13 -0.54
N SER A 49 -23.15 1.07 -1.13
CA SER A 49 -23.74 2.31 -1.65
C SER A 49 -24.68 2.05 -2.82
N SER A 50 -24.32 1.14 -3.73
CA SER A 50 -25.13 0.81 -4.91
C SER A 50 -26.39 0.01 -4.61
N SER A 51 -26.45 -0.67 -3.47
CA SER A 51 -27.57 -1.52 -3.03
C SER A 51 -28.54 -0.82 -2.07
N ILE A 52 -28.45 0.52 -1.95
CA ILE A 52 -29.42 1.29 -1.16
C ILE A 52 -30.83 1.06 -1.72
N GLY A 53 -31.73 0.55 -0.86
CA GLY A 53 -33.09 0.14 -1.24
C GLY A 53 -33.24 -1.37 -1.47
N GLU A 54 -32.15 -2.14 -1.47
CA GLU A 54 -32.12 -3.61 -1.57
C GLU A 54 -31.51 -4.21 -0.29
N ASP A 55 -32.29 -4.25 0.80
CA ASP A 55 -31.81 -4.63 2.14
C ASP A 55 -31.14 -6.02 2.19
N GLU A 56 -31.54 -6.97 1.33
CA GLU A 56 -30.94 -8.31 1.25
C GLU A 56 -29.49 -8.32 0.70
N ARG A 57 -29.07 -7.28 -0.03
CA ARG A 57 -27.75 -7.21 -0.69
C ARG A 57 -26.81 -6.18 -0.08
N ARG A 58 -27.26 -5.47 0.96
CA ARG A 58 -26.59 -4.25 1.43
C ARG A 58 -25.19 -4.47 2.00
N GLY A 59 -24.91 -5.66 2.54
CA GLY A 59 -23.60 -5.95 3.14
C GLY A 59 -23.26 -5.04 4.32
N GLU A 60 -21.99 -5.02 4.74
CA GLU A 60 -21.51 -4.20 5.87
C GLU A 60 -20.45 -3.18 5.41
N ILE A 61 -20.46 -2.00 6.05
CA ILE A 61 -19.41 -1.01 5.89
C ILE A 61 -18.27 -1.38 6.86
N PRO A 62 -17.04 -1.65 6.36
CA PRO A 62 -15.92 -2.01 7.22
C PRO A 62 -15.57 -0.91 8.23
N SER A 63 -15.06 -1.33 9.39
CA SER A 63 -14.51 -0.44 10.42
C SER A 63 -13.17 0.14 9.97
N LEU A 64 -13.02 1.47 10.05
CA LEU A 64 -11.75 2.15 9.76
C LEU A 64 -10.64 1.73 10.73
N GLN A 65 -10.98 1.53 12.00
CA GLN A 65 -10.02 1.06 13.01
C GLN A 65 -9.47 -0.32 12.67
N ASP A 66 -10.31 -1.21 12.14
CA ASP A 66 -9.90 -2.55 11.72
C ASP A 66 -9.00 -2.48 10.48
N LEU A 67 -9.30 -1.56 9.55
CA LEU A 67 -8.46 -1.34 8.37
C LEU A 67 -7.09 -0.81 8.76
N LEU A 68 -7.01 0.18 9.66
CA LEU A 68 -5.74 0.72 10.15
C LEU A 68 -4.89 -0.36 10.83
N THR A 69 -5.49 -1.15 11.72
CA THR A 69 -4.78 -2.22 12.46
C THR A 69 -4.19 -3.28 11.51
N ARG A 70 -4.86 -3.55 10.37
CA ARG A 70 -4.35 -4.50 9.38
C ARG A 70 -3.13 -3.99 8.61
N LEU A 71 -2.86 -2.68 8.67
CA LEU A 71 -1.77 -2.02 7.95
C LEU A 71 -0.52 -1.77 8.80
N ASP A 72 -0.59 -1.93 10.12
CA ASP A 72 0.58 -1.85 11.01
C ASP A 72 1.79 -2.68 10.53
N PRO A 73 1.62 -3.92 10.01
CA PRO A 73 2.75 -4.71 9.50
C PRO A 73 3.52 -4.06 8.34
N LEU A 74 2.86 -3.19 7.56
CA LEU A 74 3.50 -2.46 6.47
C LEU A 74 4.51 -1.43 6.99
N GLY A 75 4.15 -0.70 8.05
CA GLY A 75 5.02 0.27 8.70
C GLY A 75 6.27 -0.39 9.29
N ASP A 76 6.08 -1.50 10.00
CA ASP A 76 7.18 -2.29 10.57
C ASP A 76 8.12 -2.81 9.48
N ALA A 77 7.57 -3.32 8.37
CA ALA A 77 8.37 -3.80 7.25
C ALA A 77 9.15 -2.65 6.56
N ALA A 78 8.57 -1.46 6.45
CA ALA A 78 9.26 -0.29 5.89
C ALA A 78 10.50 0.11 6.72
N ILE A 79 10.40 0.02 8.05
CA ILE A 79 11.52 0.25 8.95
C ILE A 79 12.64 -0.77 8.68
N ARG A 80 12.30 -2.04 8.44
CA ARG A 80 13.30 -3.07 8.09
C ARG A 80 14.00 -2.77 6.77
N VAL A 81 13.25 -2.32 5.76
CA VAL A 81 13.85 -1.85 4.49
C VAL A 81 14.81 -0.70 4.75
N ARG A 82 14.41 0.27 5.59
CA ARG A 82 15.25 1.43 5.94
C ARG A 82 16.55 1.04 6.62
N LEU A 83 16.53 0.01 7.47
CA LEU A 83 17.69 -0.49 8.20
C LEU A 83 18.59 -1.38 7.34
N ALA A 84 18.02 -2.15 6.42
CA ALA A 84 18.77 -3.12 5.61
C ALA A 84 19.33 -2.52 4.31
N GLY A 85 18.60 -1.61 3.68
CA GLY A 85 18.83 -1.15 2.32
C GLY A 85 19.54 0.21 2.18
N PRO A 86 19.95 0.57 0.96
CA PRO A 86 20.42 1.92 0.65
C PRO A 86 19.27 2.91 0.77
N LYS A 87 19.62 4.19 0.96
CA LYS A 87 18.65 5.28 1.18
C LYS A 87 17.56 5.33 0.11
N VAL A 88 17.93 5.13 -1.15
CA VAL A 88 16.98 5.25 -2.28
C VAL A 88 15.89 4.16 -2.25
N VAL A 89 16.23 2.93 -1.85
CA VAL A 89 15.22 1.86 -1.69
C VAL A 89 14.30 2.16 -0.51
N ALA A 90 14.84 2.75 0.56
CA ALA A 90 14.02 3.18 1.69
C ALA A 90 13.08 4.35 1.34
N GLU A 91 13.53 5.29 0.51
CA GLU A 91 12.70 6.39 -0.01
C GLU A 91 11.51 5.85 -0.82
N GLU A 92 11.72 4.83 -1.66
CA GLU A 92 10.62 4.18 -2.38
C GLU A 92 9.66 3.42 -1.43
N ALA A 93 10.18 2.80 -0.36
CA ALA A 93 9.33 2.18 0.65
C ALA A 93 8.47 3.23 1.40
N TYR A 94 9.00 4.43 1.66
CA TYR A 94 8.20 5.53 2.21
C TYR A 94 7.16 6.04 1.22
N ALA A 95 7.46 6.12 -0.07
CA ALA A 95 6.48 6.49 -1.08
C ALA A 95 5.30 5.49 -1.14
N VAL A 96 5.58 4.19 -0.98
CA VAL A 96 4.53 3.17 -0.85
C VAL A 96 3.66 3.41 0.38
N LEU A 97 4.27 3.72 1.54
CA LEU A 97 3.51 4.06 2.75
C LEU A 97 2.60 5.26 2.53
N GLU A 98 3.13 6.34 1.96
CA GLU A 98 2.39 7.57 1.68
C GLU A 98 1.18 7.30 0.77
N THR A 99 1.39 6.61 -0.36
CA THR A 99 0.30 6.31 -1.31
C THR A 99 -0.75 5.34 -0.74
N CYS A 100 -0.36 4.40 0.13
CA CYS A 100 -1.30 3.59 0.88
C CYS A 100 -2.11 4.42 1.89
N SER A 101 -1.48 5.37 2.58
CA SER A 101 -2.17 6.32 3.48
C SER A 101 -3.15 7.22 2.73
N ASP A 102 -2.79 7.71 1.55
CA ASP A 102 -3.70 8.49 0.70
C ASP A 102 -4.92 7.66 0.28
N ALA A 103 -4.71 6.41 -0.15
CA ALA A 103 -5.80 5.51 -0.54
C ALA A 103 -6.76 5.23 0.64
N LEU A 104 -6.23 5.07 1.85
CA LEU A 104 -7.03 4.97 3.07
C LEU A 104 -7.80 6.24 3.39
N GLY A 105 -7.16 7.41 3.34
CA GLY A 105 -7.81 8.69 3.63
C GLY A 105 -8.96 8.98 2.66
N ASN A 106 -8.77 8.62 1.38
CA ASN A 106 -9.84 8.67 0.39
C ASN A 106 -10.96 7.67 0.70
N LEU A 107 -10.62 6.43 1.08
CA LEU A 107 -11.62 5.44 1.48
C LEU A 107 -12.42 5.89 2.72
N GLU A 108 -11.77 6.50 3.71
CA GLU A 108 -12.42 7.10 4.87
C GLU A 108 -13.42 8.19 4.48
N SER A 109 -12.98 9.10 3.61
CA SER A 109 -13.83 10.17 3.09
C SER A 109 -15.04 9.62 2.34
N TYR A 110 -14.82 8.58 1.51
CA TYR A 110 -15.89 7.89 0.79
C TYR A 110 -16.87 7.17 1.73
N ILE A 111 -16.38 6.49 2.77
CA ILE A 111 -17.21 5.87 3.81
C ILE A 111 -18.08 6.93 4.51
N GLY A 112 -17.52 8.10 4.84
CA GLY A 112 -18.26 9.21 5.43
C GLY A 112 -19.40 9.70 4.52
N LEU A 113 -19.13 9.83 3.22
CA LEU A 113 -20.15 10.18 2.23
C LEU A 113 -21.25 9.11 2.14
N VAL A 114 -20.89 7.83 2.05
CA VAL A 114 -21.87 6.73 1.97
C VAL A 114 -22.75 6.67 3.23
N ARG A 115 -22.16 6.86 4.41
CA ARG A 115 -22.92 6.88 5.67
C ARG A 115 -23.85 8.09 5.79
N SER A 116 -23.49 9.23 5.19
CA SER A 116 -24.33 10.43 5.20
C SER A 116 -25.43 10.44 4.14
N SER A 117 -25.38 9.53 3.15
CA SER A 117 -26.39 9.38 2.11
C SER A 117 -27.12 8.02 2.19
N PRO A 118 -28.06 7.84 3.14
CA PRO A 118 -28.72 6.55 3.33
C PRO A 118 -29.83 6.25 2.31
N PHE A 119 -30.17 7.21 1.44
CA PHE A 119 -31.34 7.17 0.55
C PHE A 119 -31.01 6.98 -0.93
N MET A 120 -29.77 7.26 -1.33
CA MET A 120 -29.30 7.15 -2.72
C MET A 120 -27.80 6.86 -2.73
N SER A 121 -27.36 6.10 -3.72
CA SER A 121 -25.93 5.88 -3.95
C SER A 121 -25.20 7.20 -4.14
N VAL A 122 -24.06 7.35 -3.48
CA VAL A 122 -23.22 8.57 -3.62
C VAL A 122 -22.55 8.67 -4.99
N ASP A 123 -22.49 7.55 -5.70
CA ASP A 123 -21.94 7.43 -7.05
C ASP A 123 -23.01 7.69 -8.13
N SER A 124 -24.27 7.91 -7.74
CA SER A 124 -25.35 8.27 -8.66
C SER A 124 -25.06 9.58 -9.40
N GLU A 125 -25.39 9.61 -10.70
CA GLU A 125 -25.33 10.83 -11.51
C GLU A 125 -26.41 11.85 -11.09
N ASP A 126 -27.52 11.36 -10.55
CA ASP A 126 -28.64 12.19 -10.08
C ASP A 126 -28.37 12.84 -8.71
N LEU A 127 -27.32 12.40 -8.01
CA LEU A 127 -26.95 12.96 -6.71
C LEU A 127 -25.98 14.13 -6.86
N THR A 128 -26.49 15.33 -6.55
CA THR A 128 -25.65 16.52 -6.39
C THR A 128 -25.21 16.65 -4.93
N ILE A 129 -23.90 16.65 -4.70
CA ILE A 129 -23.29 16.83 -3.37
C ILE A 129 -22.61 18.19 -3.32
N ILE A 130 -22.95 19.01 -2.33
CA ILE A 130 -22.29 20.29 -2.04
C ILE A 130 -21.37 20.07 -0.84
N THR A 131 -20.07 20.26 -1.02
CA THR A 131 -19.04 20.08 0.01
C THR A 131 -18.00 21.19 -0.10
N GLU A 132 -17.39 21.57 1.03
CA GLU A 132 -16.31 22.56 1.09
C GLU A 132 -14.96 22.00 0.61
N GLY A 133 -14.82 20.67 0.53
CA GLY A 133 -13.59 19.98 0.14
C GLY A 133 -13.71 19.19 -1.17
N PRO A 134 -12.63 18.50 -1.60
CA PRO A 134 -12.69 17.61 -2.74
C PRO A 134 -13.70 16.48 -2.50
N LEU A 135 -14.55 16.24 -3.50
CA LEU A 135 -15.54 15.17 -3.45
C LEU A 135 -14.87 13.83 -3.78
N ILE A 136 -14.81 12.93 -2.78
CA ILE A 136 -14.18 11.62 -2.93
C ILE A 136 -15.26 10.55 -3.14
N ARG A 137 -15.55 10.21 -4.40
CA ARG A 137 -16.43 9.09 -4.77
C ARG A 137 -15.61 7.82 -4.97
N TYR A 138 -16.28 6.71 -5.30
CA TYR A 138 -15.62 5.43 -5.48
C TYR A 138 -14.48 5.49 -6.51
N ARG A 139 -14.66 6.26 -7.59
CA ARG A 139 -13.66 6.41 -8.66
C ARG A 139 -12.36 7.08 -8.17
N GLU A 140 -12.45 8.05 -7.26
CA GLU A 140 -11.27 8.71 -6.67
C GLU A 140 -10.51 7.74 -5.76
N VAL A 141 -11.23 6.93 -4.98
CA VAL A 141 -10.63 5.86 -4.15
C VAL A 141 -9.89 4.85 -5.05
N ALA A 142 -10.55 4.35 -6.11
CA ALA A 142 -9.97 3.41 -7.06
C ALA A 142 -8.72 3.98 -7.76
N ALA A 143 -8.72 5.26 -8.12
CA ALA A 143 -7.56 5.94 -8.70
C ALA A 143 -6.38 5.96 -7.72
N THR A 144 -6.60 6.28 -6.44
CA THR A 144 -5.53 6.24 -5.42
C THR A 144 -5.02 4.84 -5.12
N ILE A 145 -5.88 3.82 -5.15
CA ILE A 145 -5.44 2.42 -5.01
C ILE A 145 -4.58 2.00 -6.21
N GLY A 146 -4.95 2.43 -7.41
CA GLY A 146 -4.13 2.24 -8.62
C GLY A 146 -2.76 2.92 -8.49
N SER A 147 -2.72 4.14 -7.93
CA SER A 147 -1.47 4.84 -7.62
C SER A 147 -0.59 4.04 -6.65
N ALA A 148 -1.16 3.58 -5.52
CA ALA A 148 -0.44 2.77 -4.54
C ALA A 148 0.12 1.47 -5.17
N SER A 149 -0.66 0.80 -6.02
CA SER A 149 -0.23 -0.40 -6.76
C SER A 149 0.98 -0.12 -7.66
N ASN A 150 0.98 1.00 -8.37
CA ASN A 150 2.10 1.42 -9.22
C ASN A 150 3.35 1.76 -8.39
N THR A 151 3.18 2.41 -7.23
CA THR A 151 4.28 2.70 -6.32
C THR A 151 4.92 1.43 -5.76
N VAL A 152 4.12 0.41 -5.45
CA VAL A 152 4.63 -0.91 -5.04
C VAL A 152 5.45 -1.56 -6.15
N ALA A 153 5.02 -1.45 -7.41
CA ALA A 153 5.78 -1.96 -8.55
C ALA A 153 7.11 -1.22 -8.69
N LYS A 154 7.10 0.12 -8.60
CA LYS A 154 8.31 0.96 -8.66
C LYS A 154 9.30 0.63 -7.53
N PHE A 155 8.81 0.42 -6.31
CA PHE A 155 9.64 -0.05 -5.20
C PHE A 155 10.35 -1.35 -5.55
N LEU A 156 9.65 -2.33 -6.13
CA LEU A 156 10.23 -3.62 -6.48
C LEU A 156 11.30 -3.52 -7.56
N ASP A 157 11.11 -2.65 -8.55
CA ASP A 157 12.10 -2.40 -9.59
C ASP A 157 13.37 -1.81 -8.97
N VAL A 158 13.25 -0.74 -8.18
CA VAL A 158 14.39 -0.11 -7.49
C VAL A 158 15.08 -1.05 -6.49
N ALA A 159 14.30 -1.85 -5.76
CA ALA A 159 14.81 -2.84 -4.82
C ALA A 159 15.60 -3.95 -5.53
N ARG A 160 15.16 -4.36 -6.72
CA ARG A 160 15.84 -5.36 -7.54
C ARG A 160 17.16 -4.83 -8.09
N ASP A 161 17.15 -3.63 -8.67
CA ASP A 161 18.36 -3.01 -9.22
C ASP A 161 19.45 -2.91 -8.15
N HIS A 162 19.09 -2.50 -6.93
CA HIS A 162 20.04 -2.39 -5.81
C HIS A 162 20.37 -3.69 -5.07
N LEU A 163 19.65 -4.80 -5.34
CA LEU A 163 20.10 -6.13 -4.93
C LEU A 163 21.20 -6.66 -5.85
N ASP A 164 21.20 -6.27 -7.11
CA ASP A 164 22.12 -6.76 -8.14
C ASP A 164 23.44 -5.96 -8.21
N ASP A 165 23.39 -4.64 -7.97
CA ASP A 165 24.56 -3.74 -7.95
C ASP A 165 25.62 -4.10 -6.89
N TRP A 166 25.26 -4.82 -5.82
CA TRP A 166 26.17 -5.10 -4.69
C TRP A 166 26.92 -6.44 -4.83
N ASN A 167 26.73 -7.21 -5.91
CA ASN A 167 27.49 -8.45 -6.19
C ASN A 167 28.98 -8.20 -6.54
N GLY A 168 29.53 -7.02 -6.25
CA GLY A 168 30.95 -6.71 -6.42
C GLY A 168 31.35 -6.25 -7.82
N SER A 169 30.41 -5.84 -8.66
CA SER A 169 30.71 -5.09 -9.89
C SER A 169 30.26 -3.65 -9.71
N PRO A 170 31.17 -2.66 -9.80
CA PRO A 170 30.73 -1.28 -9.97
C PRO A 170 30.01 -1.17 -11.33
N ALA A 171 28.94 -0.39 -11.37
CA ALA A 171 28.40 0.16 -12.61
C ALA A 171 29.47 0.99 -13.34
#